data_AF-A0A534KAY3-F1
#
_entry.id   AF-A0A534KAY3-F1
#
_cell.length_a   1.000
_cell.length_b   1.000
_cell.length_c   1.000
_cell.angle_alpha   90.00
_cell.angle_beta   90.00
_cell.angle_gamma   90.00
#
_symmetry.space_group_name_H-M   'P 1'
#
loop_
_entity.id
_entity.type
_entity.pdbx_description
1 polymer ?
#
loop_
_entity_poly.entity_id
_entity_poly.type
_entity_poly.pdbx_seq_one_letter_code
_entity_poly.pdbx_strand_id
1 'polypeptide(L)'
;MDATATACETRPGLPAALTVTQLARVIRETVRGNPILSRILVRGEVSNLQRAPAGHVFFSLKDATSQLACVLFRDDAAGLGFDLEDGMDVV
;
A
#
# COMPACT_ATOMS: atom_id res chain seq x y z
N MET A 1 25.27 27.17 -4.80
CA MET A 1 23.85 27.59 -4.66
C MET A 1 23.07 26.34 -4.23
N ASP A 2 23.50 25.65 -3.17
CA ASP A 2 23.40 25.99 -1.74
C ASP A 2 21.99 25.68 -1.20
N ALA A 3 21.85 24.46 -0.68
CA ALA A 3 20.73 24.02 0.12
C ALA A 3 21.30 23.15 1.24
N THR A 4 21.45 23.81 2.37
CA THR A 4 21.90 23.38 3.67
C THR A 4 21.24 22.05 4.06
N ALA A 5 22.02 20.96 4.09
CA ALA A 5 21.62 19.75 4.80
C ALA A 5 21.78 20.03 6.30
N THR A 6 20.69 20.49 6.92
CA THR A 6 20.56 20.58 8.38
C THR A 6 20.91 19.23 8.98
N ALA A 7 22.08 19.15 9.63
CA ALA A 7 22.44 18.04 10.48
C ALA A 7 21.38 17.96 11.60
N CYS A 8 20.54 16.94 11.53
CA CYS A 8 19.59 16.62 12.59
C CYS A 8 20.42 16.14 13.79
N GLU A 9 20.71 17.04 14.73
CA GLU A 9 21.44 16.71 15.95
C GLU A 9 20.66 15.65 16.75
N THR A 10 21.23 14.46 16.84
CA THR A 10 20.67 13.33 17.58
C THR A 10 20.62 13.66 19.06
N ARG A 11 19.42 13.89 19.63
CA ARG A 11 19.24 14.02 21.07
C ARG A 11 19.61 12.69 21.75
N PRO A 12 20.46 12.68 22.79
CA PRO A 12 20.78 11.45 23.50
C PRO A 12 19.49 10.86 24.10
N GLY A 13 19.15 9.63 23.68
CA GLY A 13 17.93 8.92 24.09
C GLY A 13 16.87 8.74 22.99
N LEU A 14 17.02 9.36 21.80
CA LEU A 14 16.10 9.16 20.68
C LEU A 14 16.74 8.24 19.61
N PRO A 15 16.02 7.28 19.03
CA PRO A 15 16.52 6.48 17.92
C PRO A 15 16.94 7.37 16.74
N ALA A 16 18.00 6.98 16.04
CA ALA A 16 18.48 7.69 14.86
C ALA A 16 17.37 7.79 13.80
N ALA A 17 17.18 8.98 13.23
CA ALA A 17 16.20 9.19 12.18
C ALA A 17 16.57 8.38 10.93
N LEU A 18 15.62 7.58 10.43
CA LEU A 18 15.77 6.88 9.17
C LEU A 18 15.35 7.79 8.01
N THR A 19 16.11 7.74 6.92
CA THR A 19 15.68 8.31 5.64
C THR A 19 14.50 7.54 5.08
N VAL A 20 13.72 8.16 4.20
CA VAL A 20 12.60 7.52 3.50
C VAL A 20 13.04 6.23 2.80
N THR A 21 14.21 6.26 2.14
CA THR A 21 14.79 5.09 1.47
C THR A 21 15.12 3.96 2.44
N GLN A 22 15.69 4.29 3.62
CA GLN A 22 15.99 3.29 4.65
C GLN A 22 14.73 2.65 5.20
N LEU A 23 13.71 3.45 5.54
CA LEU A 23 12.45 2.92 6.06
C LEU A 23 11.72 2.07 5.01
N ALA A 24 11.62 2.54 3.77
CA ALA A 24 10.98 1.80 2.68
C ALA A 24 11.67 0.46 2.39
N ARG A 25 13.00 0.42 2.54
CA ARG A 25 13.77 -0.82 2.42
C ARG A 25 13.43 -1.80 3.53
N VAL A 26 13.40 -1.35 4.79
CA VAL A 26 13.03 -2.19 5.95
C VAL A 26 11.63 -2.77 5.76
N ILE A 27 10.63 -1.94 5.44
CA ILE A 27 9.25 -2.41 5.21
C ILE A 27 9.21 -3.48 4.11
N ARG A 28 9.90 -3.24 2.99
CA ARG A 28 9.93 -4.18 1.85
C ARG A 28 10.58 -5.51 2.22
N GLU A 29 11.67 -5.48 2.97
CA GLU A 29 12.38 -6.67 3.43
C GLU A 29 11.54 -7.47 4.44
N THR A 30 10.88 -6.80 5.38
CA THR A 30 9.96 -7.44 6.34
C THR A 30 8.78 -8.10 5.65
N VAL A 31 8.15 -7.42 4.68
CA VAL A 31 7.02 -7.98 3.93
C VAL A 31 7.47 -9.17 3.09
N ARG A 32 8.60 -9.06 2.38
CA ARG A 32 9.12 -10.14 1.52
C ARG A 32 9.61 -11.35 2.33
N GLY A 33 10.19 -11.12 3.50
CA GLY A 33 10.72 -12.18 4.36
C GLY A 33 9.65 -12.94 5.13
N ASN A 34 8.40 -12.43 5.19
CA ASN A 34 7.31 -13.09 5.88
C ASN A 34 6.63 -14.12 4.95
N PRO A 35 6.71 -15.43 5.24
CA PRO A 35 6.15 -16.48 4.37
C PRO A 35 4.64 -16.35 4.18
N ILE A 36 3.92 -15.84 5.20
CA ILE A 36 2.46 -15.67 5.14
C ILE A 36 2.12 -14.68 4.04
N LEU A 37 2.83 -13.55 3.96
CA LEU A 37 2.54 -12.45 3.03
C LEU A 37 2.93 -12.74 1.56
N SER A 38 3.54 -13.90 1.29
CA SER A 38 3.95 -14.27 -0.07
C SER A 38 2.77 -14.60 -0.99
N ARG A 39 1.67 -15.13 -0.44
CA ARG A 39 0.46 -15.48 -1.18
C ARG A 39 -0.75 -15.51 -0.25
N ILE A 40 -1.37 -14.34 -0.08
CA ILE A 40 -2.55 -14.16 0.79
C ILE A 40 -3.80 -13.85 -0.01
N LEU A 41 -4.94 -14.20 0.57
CA LEU A 41 -6.26 -13.68 0.22
C LEU A 41 -6.71 -12.78 1.36
N VAL A 42 -7.36 -11.67 1.02
CA VAL A 42 -7.80 -10.67 1.99
C VAL A 42 -9.26 -10.42 1.75
N ARG A 43 -10.08 -10.69 2.76
CA ARG A 43 -11.51 -10.39 2.70
C ARG A 43 -11.77 -8.95 3.13
N GLY A 44 -12.65 -8.26 2.42
CA GLY A 44 -13.12 -6.94 2.82
C GLY A 44 -14.17 -6.38 1.88
N GLU A 45 -14.76 -5.27 2.28
CA GLU A 45 -15.69 -4.51 1.44
C GLU A 45 -14.93 -3.51 0.57
N VAL A 46 -15.22 -3.50 -0.72
CA VAL A 46 -14.68 -2.52 -1.66
C VAL A 46 -15.30 -1.15 -1.41
N SER A 47 -14.47 -0.12 -1.33
CA SER A 47 -14.92 1.25 -1.18
C SER A 47 -13.99 2.25 -1.85
N ASN A 48 -14.53 3.42 -2.19
CA ASN A 48 -13.80 4.51 -2.82
C ASN A 48 -13.15 4.07 -4.15
N LEU A 49 -13.90 3.28 -4.94
CA LEU A 49 -13.47 2.76 -6.22
C LEU A 49 -13.35 3.86 -7.26
N GLN A 50 -12.21 3.93 -7.92
CA GLN A 50 -11.85 4.94 -8.92
C GLN A 50 -11.18 4.25 -10.10
N ARG A 51 -11.76 4.37 -11.30
CA ARG A 51 -11.18 3.82 -12.53
C ARG A 51 -10.34 4.90 -13.21
N ALA A 52 -9.03 4.66 -13.33
CA ALA A 52 -8.13 5.58 -14.00
C ALA A 52 -8.24 5.45 -15.53
N PRO A 53 -8.01 6.54 -16.30
CA PRO A 53 -8.05 6.50 -17.76
C PRO A 53 -7.09 5.49 -18.40
N ALA A 54 -5.97 5.17 -17.73
CA ALA A 54 -5.01 4.16 -18.19
C ALA A 54 -5.54 2.72 -18.09
N GLY A 55 -6.64 2.49 -17.35
CA GLY A 55 -7.25 1.18 -17.12
C GLY A 55 -6.92 0.55 -15.76
N HIS A 56 -6.17 1.23 -14.89
CA HIS A 56 -5.98 0.78 -13.50
C HIS A 56 -7.20 1.11 -12.66
N VAL A 57 -7.53 0.24 -11.71
CA VAL A 57 -8.59 0.48 -10.73
C VAL A 57 -7.96 0.70 -9.37
N PHE A 58 -8.20 1.86 -8.78
CA PHE A 58 -7.82 2.17 -7.42
C PHE A 58 -9.03 2.01 -6.53
N PHE A 59 -8.89 1.29 -5.44
CA PHE A 59 -9.97 1.07 -4.49
C PHE A 59 -9.39 0.87 -3.10
N SER A 60 -10.25 0.82 -2.10
CA SER A 60 -9.85 0.43 -0.76
C SER A 60 -10.65 -0.77 -0.30
N LEU A 61 -9.98 -1.73 0.34
CA LEU A 61 -10.63 -2.80 1.08
C LEU A 61 -10.80 -2.37 2.53
N LYS A 62 -12.04 -2.43 3.02
CA LYS A 62 -12.39 -2.04 4.38
C LYS A 62 -12.89 -3.24 5.18
N ASP A 63 -12.57 -3.24 6.46
CA ASP A 63 -13.24 -4.05 7.48
C ASP A 63 -13.84 -3.12 8.56
N ALA A 64 -14.30 -3.69 9.68
CA ALA A 64 -14.93 -2.93 10.76
C ALA A 64 -14.02 -1.86 11.42
N THR A 65 -12.71 -1.97 11.26
CA THR A 65 -11.70 -1.18 12.00
C THR A 65 -10.57 -0.65 11.14
N SER A 66 -10.35 -1.23 9.95
CA SER A 66 -9.16 -1.04 9.14
C SER A 66 -9.52 -0.84 7.66
N GLN A 67 -8.63 -0.15 6.96
CA GLN A 67 -8.74 0.10 5.52
C GLN A 67 -7.37 -0.11 4.86
N LEU A 68 -7.37 -0.76 3.69
CA LEU A 68 -6.18 -1.02 2.89
C LEU A 68 -6.36 -0.42 1.50
N ALA A 69 -5.42 0.41 1.07
CA ALA A 69 -5.42 0.98 -0.28
C ALA A 69 -4.90 -0.07 -1.28
N CYS A 70 -5.69 -0.33 -2.31
CA CYS A 70 -5.42 -1.36 -3.31
C CYS A 70 -5.37 -0.74 -4.71
N VAL A 71 -4.56 -1.36 -5.57
CA VAL A 71 -4.55 -1.11 -7.01
C VAL A 71 -4.73 -2.44 -7.74
N LEU A 72 -5.71 -2.48 -8.64
CA LEU A 72 -5.84 -3.52 -9.63
C LEU A 72 -5.20 -3.00 -10.93
N PHE A 73 -4.12 -3.64 -11.36
CA PHE A 73 -3.45 -3.26 -12.59
C PHE A 73 -4.33 -3.57 -13.80
N ARG A 74 -4.05 -2.91 -14.93
CA ARG A 74 -4.91 -2.94 -16.11
C ARG A 74 -5.09 -4.37 -16.62
N ASP A 75 -4.00 -5.14 -16.65
CA ASP A 75 -4.01 -6.50 -17.17
C ASP A 75 -4.82 -7.44 -16.26
N ASP A 76 -4.69 -7.28 -14.94
CA ASP A 76 -5.49 -8.03 -13.97
C ASP A 76 -6.97 -7.62 -13.99
N ALA A 77 -7.25 -6.32 -14.15
CA ALA A 77 -8.60 -5.78 -14.27
C ALA A 77 -9.31 -6.27 -15.53
N ALA A 78 -8.59 -6.40 -16.64
CA ALA A 78 -9.14 -6.93 -17.89
C ALA A 78 -9.48 -8.43 -17.82
N GLY A 79 -8.84 -9.16 -16.90
CA GLY A 79 -9.12 -10.56 -16.64
C GLY A 79 -10.28 -10.80 -15.65
N LEU A 80 -10.82 -9.74 -15.03
CA LEU A 80 -11.92 -9.86 -14.07
C LEU A 80 -13.21 -10.27 -14.82
N GLY A 81 -13.80 -11.39 -14.41
CA GLY A 81 -15.05 -11.88 -15.01
C GLY A 81 -16.31 -11.10 -14.60
N PHE A 82 -16.14 -10.03 -13.82
CA PHE A 82 -17.21 -9.20 -13.29
C PHE A 82 -16.73 -7.75 -13.18
N ASP A 83 -17.68 -6.81 -13.07
CA ASP A 83 -17.37 -5.40 -12.81
C ASP A 83 -17.21 -5.17 -11.32
N LEU A 84 -16.07 -4.61 -10.91
CA LEU A 84 -15.85 -4.20 -9.52
C LEU A 84 -16.64 -2.91 -9.21
N GLU A 85 -17.34 -2.90 -8.09
CA GLU A 85 -18.28 -1.86 -7.62
C GLU A 85 -18.07 -1.61 -6.11
N ASP A 86 -18.39 -0.40 -5.67
CA ASP A 86 -18.38 -0.05 -4.25
C ASP A 86 -19.47 -0.82 -3.48
N GLY A 87 -19.15 -1.26 -2.26
CA GLY A 87 -20.05 -2.02 -1.39
C GLY A 87 -20.00 -3.54 -1.59
N MET A 88 -19.21 -4.05 -2.54
CA MET A 88 -19.02 -5.49 -2.72
C MET A 88 -18.08 -6.09 -1.67
N ASP A 89 -18.51 -7.19 -1.05
CA ASP A 89 -17.68 -8.05 -0.20
C ASP A 89 -16.90 -9.02 -1.09
N VAL A 90 -15.57 -8.96 -1.04
CA VAL A 90 -14.65 -9.72 -1.90
C VAL A 90 -13.60 -10.46 -1.08
N VAL A 91 -12.99 -11.51 -1.65
CA VAL A 91 -11.91 -12.33 -1.05
C VAL A 91 -10.83 -12.70 -2.07
#